data_AF-A0A3D3L405-F1
#
_entry.id   AF-A0A3D3L405-F1
#
_cell.length_a   1.000
_cell.length_b   1.000
_cell.length_c   1.000
_cell.angle_alpha   90.00
_cell.angle_beta   90.00
_cell.angle_gamma   90.00
#
_symmetry.space_group_name_H-M   'P 1'
#
loop_
_entity.id
_entity.type
_entity.pdbx_description
1 polymer ?
#
loop_
_entity_poly.entity_id
_entity_poly.type
_entity_poly.pdbx_seq_one_letter_code
_entity_poly.pdbx_strand_id
1 'polypeptide(L)' 'MISLKTFHIFFISLSILLCAWYGYHEIRNPSVSGMFSMVLGISSMCLSGGLVIYGWHIIQKFRSL' A
#
# COMPACT_ATOMS: atom_id res chain seq x y z
N MET A 1 -13.45 -8.52 -21.26
CA MET A 1 -12.17 -8.97 -20.67
C MET A 1 -11.52 -7.75 -20.04
N ILE A 2 -11.40 -7.70 -18.71
CA ILE A 2 -10.62 -6.63 -18.09
C ILE A 2 -9.19 -6.75 -18.63
N SER A 3 -8.58 -5.66 -19.10
CA SER A 3 -7.19 -5.71 -19.53
C SER A 3 -6.32 -6.08 -18.32
N LEU A 4 -5.37 -7.00 -18.49
CA LEU A 4 -4.42 -7.39 -17.45
C LEU A 4 -3.76 -6.16 -16.80
N LYS A 5 -3.55 -5.10 -17.60
CA LYS A 5 -3.01 -3.80 -17.17
C LYS A 5 -3.92 -3.13 -16.12
N THR A 6 -5.22 -3.09 -16.37
CA THR A 6 -6.23 -2.49 -15.47
C THR A 6 -6.36 -3.28 -14.17
N PHE A 7 -6.36 -4.61 -14.24
CA PHE A 7 -6.42 -5.47 -13.06
C PHE A 7 -5.19 -5.28 -12.16
N HIS A 8 -3.99 -5.17 -12.75
CA HIS A 8 -2.76 -4.97 -11.99
C HIS A 8 -2.73 -3.62 -11.26
N ILE A 9 -3.12 -2.53 -11.94
CA ILE A 9 -3.22 -1.21 -11.32
C ILE A 9 -4.26 -1.21 -10.19
N PHE A 10 -5.41 -1.85 -10.40
CA PHE A 10 -6.44 -1.98 -9.37
C PHE A 10 -5.91 -2.71 -8.12
N PHE A 11 -5.16 -3.79 -8.31
CA PHE A 11 -4.57 -4.56 -7.21
C PHE A 11 -3.54 -3.75 -6.40
N ILE A 12 -2.70 -2.97 -7.09
CA ILE A 12 -1.73 -2.07 -6.44
C ILE A 12 -2.46 -1.00 -5.62
N SER A 13 -3.47 -0.33 -6.21
CA SER A 13 -4.28 0.67 -5.50
C SER A 13 -4.97 0.08 -4.26
N LEU A 14 -5.54 -1.11 -4.38
CA LEU A 14 -6.19 -1.80 -3.26
C LEU A 14 -5.18 -2.16 -2.16
N SER A 15 -3.98 -2.61 -2.52
CA SER A 15 -2.91 -2.88 -1.56
C SER A 15 -2.44 -1.63 -0.83
N ILE A 16 -2.28 -0.50 -1.54
CA ILE A 16 -1.93 0.79 -0.93
C ILE A 16 -3.01 1.19 0.09
N LEU A 17 -4.29 1.09 -0.30
CA LEU A 17 -5.41 1.44 0.56
C LEU A 17 -5.43 0.60 1.84
N LEU A 18 -5.25 -0.72 1.71
CA LEU A 18 -5.24 -1.65 2.84
C LEU A 18 -4.04 -1.41 3.77
N CYS A 19 -2.84 -1.24 3.23
CA CYS A 19 -1.65 -0.93 4.04
C CYS A 19 -1.77 0.43 4.74
N ALA A 20 -2.21 1.47 4.03
CA ALA A 20 -2.40 2.79 4.62
C ALA A 20 -3.45 2.76 5.75
N TRP A 21 -4.57 2.04 5.54
CA TRP A 21 -5.61 1.89 6.54
C TRP A 21 -5.12 1.10 7.76
N TYR A 22 -4.43 -0.01 7.55
CA TYR A 22 -3.85 -0.81 8.64
C TYR A 22 -2.84 0.00 9.45
N GLY A 23 -1.90 0.68 8.79
CA GLY A 23 -0.94 1.55 9.46
C GLY A 23 -1.61 2.65 10.28
N TYR A 24 -2.64 3.29 9.74
CA TYR A 24 -3.42 4.31 10.46
C TYR A 24 -4.17 3.72 11.66
N HIS A 25 -4.83 2.57 11.48
CA HIS A 25 -5.56 1.89 12.54
C HIS A 25 -4.64 1.47 13.69
N GLU A 26 -3.49 0.86 13.37
CA GLU A 26 -2.54 0.34 14.36
C GLU A 26 -1.88 1.46 15.18
N ILE A 27 -1.69 2.66 14.59
CA ILE A 27 -1.21 3.85 15.30
C ILE A 27 -2.28 4.40 16.26
N ARG A 28 -3.56 4.38 15.85
CA ARG A 28 -4.66 4.99 16.60
C ARG A 28 -5.21 4.09 17.70
N ASN A 29 -5.25 2.80 17.43
CA ASN A 29 -5.77 1.75 18.30
C ASN A 29 -4.72 0.63 18.37
N PRO A 30 -3.70 0.76 19.23
CA PRO A 30 -2.67 -0.26 19.36
C PRO A 30 -3.29 -1.57 19.84
N SER A 31 -3.38 -2.54 18.93
CA SER A 31 -3.97 -3.86 19.15
C SER A 31 -3.08 -4.75 20.02
N VAL A 32 -1.77 -4.51 20.00
CA VAL A 32 -0.71 -5.29 20.65
C VAL A 32 0.13 -4.35 21.52
N SER A 33 0.94 -4.92 22.44
CA SER A 33 1.96 -4.20 23.24
C SER A 33 2.52 -3.01 22.47
N GLY A 34 2.40 -1.81 23.06
CA GLY A 34 2.44 -0.54 22.31
C GLY A 34 3.66 -0.35 21.40
N MET A 35 4.82 -0.90 21.77
CA MET A 35 6.04 -0.82 20.95
C MET A 35 5.95 -1.69 19.68
N PHE A 36 5.33 -2.86 19.76
CA PHE A 36 5.18 -3.78 18.62
C PHE A 36 4.15 -3.26 17.62
N SER A 37 3.01 -2.75 18.10
CA SER A 37 2.01 -2.07 17.25
C SER A 37 2.60 -0.84 16.56
N MET A 38 3.47 -0.08 17.23
CA MET A 38 4.10 1.10 16.61
C MET A 38 5.06 0.71 15.47
N VAL A 39 5.88 -0.33 15.65
CA VAL A 39 6.77 -0.84 14.60
C VAL A 39 5.99 -1.42 13.41
N LEU A 40 4.90 -2.16 13.68
CA LEU A 40 4.01 -2.68 12.64
C LEU A 40 3.30 -1.55 11.87
N GLY A 41 2.82 -0.51 12.57
CA GLY A 41 2.20 0.66 11.94
C GLY A 41 3.18 1.43 11.04
N ILE A 42 4.40 1.71 11.52
CA ILE A 42 5.43 2.42 10.75
C ILE A 42 5.87 1.59 9.53
N SER A 43 6.12 0.29 9.72
CA SER A 43 6.53 -0.59 8.62
C SER A 43 5.44 -0.71 7.55
N SER A 44 4.17 -0.77 7.95
CA SER A 44 3.04 -0.76 7.01
C SER A 44 2.92 0.56 6.24
N MET A 45 3.16 1.70 6.91
CA MET A 45 3.23 3.00 6.24
C MET A 45 4.40 3.09 5.24
N CYS A 46 5.58 2.58 5.60
CA CYS A 46 6.72 2.49 4.69
C CYS A 46 6.41 1.61 3.47
N LEU A 47 5.78 0.44 3.68
CA LEU A 47 5.36 -0.44 2.59
C LEU A 47 4.34 0.24 1.67
N SER A 48 3.37 0.96 2.24
CA SER A 48 2.41 1.75 1.48
C SER A 48 3.10 2.79 0.59
N GLY A 49 4.07 3.54 1.15
CA GLY A 49 4.88 4.49 0.38
C GLY A 49 5.67 3.83 -0.77
N GLY A 50 6.27 2.67 -0.51
CA GLY A 50 6.94 1.89 -1.55
C GLY A 50 6.00 1.41 -2.67
N LEU A 51 4.78 0.97 -2.31
CA LEU A 51 3.74 0.59 -3.26
C LEU A 51 3.26 1.77 -4.11
N VAL A 52 3.20 2.99 -3.56
CA VAL A 52 2.88 4.21 -4.33
C VAL A 52 3.93 4.48 -5.40
N ILE A 53 5.22 4.40 -5.05
CA ILE A 53 6.33 4.59 -6.00
C ILE A 53 6.29 3.50 -7.08
N TYR A 54 6.07 2.24 -6.69
CA TYR A 54 5.91 1.13 -7.63
C TYR A 54 4.72 1.33 -8.58
N GLY A 55 3.57 1.75 -8.05
CA GLY A 55 2.39 2.06 -8.84
C GLY A 55 2.64 3.17 -9.86
N TRP A 56 3.37 4.22 -9.46
CA TRP A 56 3.77 5.30 -10.36
C TRP A 56 4.63 4.80 -11.52
N HIS A 57 5.66 3.99 -11.24
CA HIS A 57 6.49 3.39 -12.29
C HIS A 57 5.69 2.49 -13.24
N ILE A 58 4.74 1.71 -12.73
CA ILE A 58 3.88 0.85 -13.54
C ILE A 58 2.97 1.68 -14.47
N ILE A 59 2.36 2.75 -13.97
CA ILE A 59 1.53 3.65 -14.78
C ILE A 59 2.36 4.30 -15.88
N GLN A 60 3.57 4.79 -15.56
CA GLN A 60 4.49 5.33 -16.55
C GLN A 60 4.88 4.29 -17.60
N LYS A 61 5.21 3.07 -17.17
CA LYS A 61 5.55 1.96 -18.07
C LYS A 61 4.42 1.63 -19.03
N PHE A 62 3.16 1.65 -18.57
CA PHE A 62 2.00 1.43 -19.43
C PHE A 62 1.65 2.61 -20.34
N ARG A 63 2.07 3.83 -20.00
CA ARG A 63 1.89 5.02 -20.84
C ARG A 63 2.97 5.14 -21.92
N SER A 64 4.17 4.62 -21.65
CA SER A 64 5.32 4.60 -22.55
C SER A 64 5.31 3.46 -23.58
N LEU A 65 4.40 2.50 -23.45
CA LEU A 65 4.25 1.30 -24.29
C LEU A 65 2.93 1.34 -25.07
#